data_AF-A0A959EML7-F1
#
_entry.id   AF-A0A959EML7-F1
#
_cell.length_a   1.000
_cell.length_b   1.000
_cell.length_c   1.000
_cell.angle_alpha   90.00
_cell.angle_beta   90.00
_cell.angle_gamma   90.00
#
_symmetry.space_group_name_H-M   'P 1'
#
loop_
_entity.id
_entity.type
_entity.pdbx_description
1 polymer ?
#
loop_
_entity_poly.entity_id
_entity_poly.type
_entity_poly.pdbx_seq_one_letter_code
_entity_poly.pdbx_strand_id
1 'polypeptide(L)'
;MDFLLLQNSQFDIVKILSDLVGQFASAIPNVVGAILVFLVGWLIAKLGARLLKRLFRTIGVDKLAERLNEIELVHKANFKLVPSELLAKIFYYIIILIFAIAATDILGMPAVSELMSDIINYMPSLLTAGIVLFIGVLFADFIKNVVLTTCRSLGIPSASVIANFVFYFLFIAVVMSALGQARVNTDFLRENLTIIIAGGVLAFAFGYGFASRDMMANFIASFYSRNKVKIGDLIRIEEVEGEVIAMDSSSVTVRGEGKQVIIPLSKLTSKNVEILDDPEDETD
;
A
#
# COMPACT_ATOMS: atom_id res chain seq x y z
N MET A 1 4.34 85.71 -0.32
CA MET A 1 5.18 84.67 0.30
C MET A 1 4.72 83.27 -0.11
N ASP A 2 4.23 83.06 -1.34
CA ASP A 2 3.66 81.76 -1.78
C ASP A 2 4.00 81.41 -3.24
N PHE A 3 5.10 81.93 -3.78
CA PHE A 3 5.57 81.55 -5.12
C PHE A 3 6.89 80.77 -5.12
N LEU A 4 7.55 80.66 -3.96
CA LEU A 4 8.82 79.94 -3.80
C LEU A 4 8.67 78.52 -3.23
N LEU A 5 7.45 78.09 -2.87
CA LEU A 5 7.18 76.74 -2.34
C LEU A 5 6.65 75.75 -3.39
N LEU A 6 6.42 76.18 -4.63
CA LEU A 6 5.95 75.33 -5.72
C LEU A 6 7.07 74.90 -6.70
N GLN A 7 8.32 75.27 -6.43
CA GLN A 7 9.48 74.87 -7.23
C GLN A 7 10.33 73.81 -6.51
N ASN A 8 9.71 72.85 -5.82
CA ASN A 8 10.45 71.75 -5.19
C ASN A 8 9.86 70.36 -5.42
N SER A 9 9.01 70.23 -6.45
CA SER A 9 8.60 68.95 -7.03
C SER A 9 9.08 68.83 -8.47
N GLN A 10 10.27 69.37 -8.79
CA GLN A 10 10.95 68.97 -10.02
C GLN A 10 11.32 67.50 -9.85
N PHE A 11 10.55 66.64 -10.53
CA PHE A 11 11.01 65.31 -10.87
C PHE A 11 12.37 65.46 -11.53
N ASP A 12 13.41 65.14 -10.78
CA ASP A 12 14.78 65.19 -11.25
C ASP A 12 14.99 63.97 -12.15
N ILE A 13 14.43 64.03 -13.36
CA ILE A 13 14.44 62.97 -14.38
C ILE A 13 15.89 62.53 -14.61
N VAL A 14 16.84 63.48 -14.51
CA VAL A 14 18.28 63.22 -14.59
C VAL A 14 18.76 62.33 -13.45
N LYS A 15 18.29 62.53 -12.21
CA LYS A 15 18.60 61.68 -11.07
C LYS A 15 17.99 60.28 -11.22
N ILE A 16 16.73 60.18 -11.64
CA ILE A 16 16.07 58.89 -11.89
C ILE A 16 16.79 58.13 -13.01
N LEU A 17 17.14 58.81 -14.11
CA LEU A 17 17.91 58.20 -15.21
C LEU A 17 19.31 57.78 -14.76
N SER A 18 20.00 58.61 -13.96
CA SER A 18 21.31 58.27 -13.40
C SER A 18 21.23 57.06 -12.46
N ASP A 19 20.18 56.98 -11.64
CA ASP A 19 19.94 55.84 -10.74
C ASP A 19 19.62 54.57 -11.52
N LEU A 20 18.81 54.66 -12.59
CA LEU A 20 18.50 53.54 -13.49
C LEU A 20 19.75 53.06 -14.26
N VAL A 21 20.57 53.99 -14.76
CA VAL A 21 21.84 53.66 -15.43
C VAL A 21 22.82 53.04 -14.44
N GLY A 22 22.88 53.54 -13.20
CA GLY A 22 23.70 52.98 -12.12
C GLY A 22 23.28 51.55 -11.74
N GLN A 23 21.97 51.30 -11.64
CA GLN A 23 21.42 49.96 -11.41
C GLN A 23 21.67 49.01 -12.60
N PHE A 24 21.59 49.51 -13.83
CA PHE A 24 21.91 48.71 -15.02
C PHE A 24 23.40 48.36 -15.10
N ALA A 25 24.28 49.32 -14.79
CA ALA A 25 25.72 49.10 -14.76
C ALA A 25 26.13 48.11 -13.66
N SER A 26 25.49 48.15 -12.49
CA SER A 26 25.75 47.19 -11.40
C SER A 26 25.16 45.80 -11.66
N ALA A 27 24.14 45.68 -12.53
CA ALA A 27 23.61 44.39 -12.96
C ALA A 27 24.60 43.59 -13.82
N ILE A 28 25.48 44.25 -14.59
CA ILE A 28 26.43 43.56 -15.47
C ILE A 28 27.38 42.63 -14.69
N PRO A 29 28.10 43.09 -13.64
CA PRO A 29 28.91 42.20 -12.80
C PRO A 29 28.11 41.06 -12.16
N ASN A 30 26.90 41.34 -11.68
CA ASN A 30 26.03 40.34 -11.04
C ASN A 30 25.60 39.25 -12.04
N VAL A 31 25.24 39.63 -13.27
CA VAL A 31 24.90 38.68 -14.33
C VAL A 31 26.09 37.78 -14.66
N VAL A 32 27.29 38.36 -14.79
CA VAL A 32 28.51 37.57 -15.03
C VAL A 32 28.78 36.62 -13.86
N GLY A 33 28.67 37.10 -12.61
CA GLY A 33 28.84 36.28 -11.41
C GLY A 33 27.84 35.12 -11.34
N ALA A 34 26.57 35.39 -11.60
CA ALA A 34 25.50 34.39 -11.61
C ALA A 34 25.74 33.31 -12.69
N ILE A 35 26.15 33.71 -13.90
CA ILE A 35 26.50 32.77 -14.98
C ILE A 35 27.68 31.90 -14.57
N LEU A 36 28.74 32.48 -14.00
CA LEU A 36 29.91 31.72 -13.55
C LEU A 36 29.55 30.69 -12.47
N VAL A 37 28.79 31.10 -11.46
CA VAL A 37 28.32 30.20 -10.39
C VAL A 37 27.47 29.08 -10.95
N PHE A 38 26.55 29.38 -11.87
CA PHE A 38 25.70 28.38 -12.51
C PHE A 38 26.50 27.39 -13.35
N LEU A 39 27.50 27.86 -14.12
CA LEU A 39 28.38 27.00 -14.92
C LEU A 39 29.21 26.05 -14.06
N VAL A 40 29.77 26.54 -12.95
CA VAL A 40 30.47 25.71 -11.96
C VAL A 40 29.53 24.66 -11.38
N GLY A 41 28.31 25.08 -11.01
CA GLY A 41 27.28 24.19 -10.52
C GLY A 41 26.90 23.08 -11.48
N TRP A 42 26.72 23.42 -12.75
CA TRP A 42 26.42 22.45 -13.81
C TRP A 42 27.52 21.39 -13.97
N LEU A 43 28.79 21.82 -13.89
CA LEU A 43 29.92 20.89 -13.95
C LEU A 43 29.94 19.94 -12.75
N ILE A 44 29.74 20.47 -11.54
CA ILE A 44 29.65 19.71 -10.29
C ILE A 44 28.49 18.73 -10.33
N ALA A 45 27.29 19.17 -10.75
CA ALA A 45 26.10 18.33 -10.88
C ALA A 45 26.36 17.14 -11.82
N LYS A 46 26.95 17.39 -12.99
CA LYS A 46 27.25 16.34 -13.98
C LYS A 46 28.29 15.35 -13.47
N LEU A 47 29.26 15.78 -12.67
CA LEU A 47 30.26 14.89 -12.07
C LEU A 47 29.65 14.07 -10.92
N GLY A 48 28.96 14.74 -10.00
CA GLY A 48 28.30 14.12 -8.85
C GLY A 48 27.28 13.07 -9.28
N ALA A 49 26.40 13.40 -10.22
CA ALA A 49 25.39 12.46 -10.72
C ALA A 49 26.01 11.20 -11.36
N ARG A 50 27.15 11.35 -12.05
CA ARG A 50 27.89 10.19 -12.59
C ARG A 50 28.48 9.31 -11.49
N LEU A 51 29.01 9.91 -10.43
CA LEU A 51 29.53 9.17 -9.28
C LEU A 51 28.41 8.44 -8.54
N LEU A 52 27.31 9.13 -8.22
CA LEU A 52 26.15 8.52 -7.57
C LEU A 52 25.53 7.39 -8.40
N LYS A 53 25.39 7.55 -9.72
CA LYS A 53 24.90 6.48 -10.60
C LYS A 53 25.77 5.23 -10.50
N ARG A 54 27.10 5.39 -10.44
CA ARG A 54 28.04 4.27 -10.26
C ARG A 54 27.85 3.62 -8.89
N LEU A 55 27.78 4.42 -7.82
CA LEU A 55 27.57 3.92 -6.46
C LEU A 55 26.28 3.11 -6.33
N PHE A 56 25.14 3.64 -6.79
CA PHE A 56 23.86 2.93 -6.71
C PHE A 56 23.83 1.66 -7.56
N ARG A 57 24.50 1.65 -8.72
CA ARG A 57 24.68 0.43 -9.51
C ARG A 57 25.54 -0.61 -8.78
N THR A 58 26.64 -0.20 -8.15
CA THR A 58 27.51 -1.09 -7.38
C THR A 58 26.80 -1.70 -6.17
N ILE A 59 25.95 -0.92 -5.50
CA ILE A 59 25.11 -1.40 -4.37
C ILE A 59 24.04 -2.40 -4.84
N GLY A 60 23.75 -2.46 -6.15
CA GLY A 60 22.81 -3.40 -6.71
C GLY A 60 21.34 -3.02 -6.50
N VAL A 61 21.05 -1.74 -6.29
CA VAL A 61 19.67 -1.23 -6.13
C VAL A 61 18.81 -1.59 -7.35
N ASP A 62 19.42 -1.64 -8.53
CA ASP A 62 18.75 -2.02 -9.78
C ASP A 62 18.24 -3.46 -9.77
N LYS A 63 18.87 -4.40 -9.02
CA LYS A 63 18.41 -5.80 -8.92
C LYS A 63 17.07 -5.93 -8.20
N LEU A 64 16.81 -5.07 -7.22
CA LEU A 64 15.51 -5.03 -6.54
C LEU A 64 14.42 -4.50 -7.48
N ALA A 65 14.79 -3.63 -8.42
CA ALA A 65 13.87 -3.06 -9.38
C ALA A 65 13.48 -4.04 -10.49
N GLU A 66 14.34 -4.99 -10.84
CA GLU A 66 14.01 -6.08 -11.76
C GLU A 66 12.78 -6.86 -11.26
N ARG A 67 12.77 -7.24 -9.98
CA ARG A 67 11.60 -7.88 -9.34
C ARG A 67 10.35 -7.00 -9.39
N LEU A 68 10.51 -5.70 -9.16
CA LEU A 68 9.38 -4.77 -9.22
C LEU A 68 8.84 -4.61 -10.66
N ASN A 69 9.70 -4.62 -11.67
CA ASN A 69 9.32 -4.56 -13.08
C ASN A 69 8.63 -5.85 -13.58
N GLU A 70 8.84 -6.99 -12.91
CA GLU A 70 8.15 -8.26 -13.18
C GLU A 70 6.72 -8.29 -12.62
N ILE A 71 6.38 -7.41 -11.67
CA ILE A 71 5.03 -7.32 -11.13
C ILE A 71 4.09 -6.90 -12.25
N GLU A 72 3.05 -7.71 -12.49
CA GLU A 72 2.12 -7.55 -13.63
C GLU A 72 1.57 -6.13 -13.76
N LEU A 73 1.24 -5.48 -12.63
CA LEU A 73 0.73 -4.11 -12.62
C LEU A 73 1.76 -3.08 -13.11
N VAL A 74 3.02 -3.23 -12.69
CA VAL A 74 4.12 -2.34 -13.10
C VAL A 74 4.50 -2.60 -14.55
N HIS A 75 4.56 -3.88 -14.95
CA HIS A 75 4.84 -4.27 -16.32
C HIS A 75 3.80 -3.70 -17.30
N LYS A 76 2.51 -3.79 -16.94
CA LYS A 76 1.41 -3.22 -17.75
C LYS A 76 1.46 -1.70 -17.86
N ALA A 77 2.07 -1.00 -16.89
CA ALA A 77 2.27 0.44 -16.97
C ALA A 77 3.32 0.86 -18.02
N ASN A 78 3.98 -0.10 -18.69
CA ASN A 78 4.97 0.12 -19.75
C ASN A 78 6.15 1.00 -19.34
N PHE A 79 6.45 1.02 -18.03
CA PHE A 79 7.48 1.86 -17.44
C PHE A 79 8.62 1.00 -16.89
N LYS A 80 9.83 1.13 -17.48
CA LYS A 80 11.02 0.43 -16.99
C LYS A 80 11.68 1.24 -15.87
N LEU A 81 11.48 0.83 -14.62
CA LEU A 81 12.07 1.49 -13.46
C LEU A 81 13.53 1.07 -13.30
N VAL A 82 14.44 2.06 -13.34
CA VAL A 82 15.86 1.91 -13.02
C VAL A 82 16.20 2.89 -11.89
N PRO A 83 16.13 2.47 -10.62
CA PRO A 83 16.29 3.36 -9.47
C PRO A 83 17.64 4.09 -9.46
N SER A 84 18.73 3.43 -9.86
CA SER A 84 20.05 4.09 -9.89
C SER A 84 20.07 5.29 -10.84
N GLU A 85 19.33 5.21 -11.95
CA GLU A 85 19.23 6.30 -12.90
C GLU A 85 18.28 7.40 -12.42
N LEU A 86 17.15 7.02 -11.82
CA LEU A 86 16.20 7.97 -11.24
C LEU A 86 16.84 8.77 -10.09
N LEU A 87 17.47 8.09 -9.14
CA LEU A 87 18.17 8.72 -8.02
C LEU A 87 19.30 9.62 -8.51
N ALA A 88 20.12 9.17 -9.48
CA ALA A 88 21.17 10.01 -10.05
C ALA A 88 20.63 11.25 -10.77
N LYS A 89 19.50 11.15 -11.47
CA LYS A 89 18.82 12.30 -12.09
C LYS A 89 18.27 13.26 -11.03
N ILE A 90 17.65 12.75 -9.97
CA ILE A 90 17.14 13.58 -8.87
C ILE A 90 18.30 14.35 -8.22
N PHE A 91 19.40 13.68 -7.89
CA PHE A 91 20.61 14.34 -7.37
C PHE A 91 21.19 15.39 -8.33
N TYR A 92 21.22 15.10 -9.63
CA TYR A 92 21.64 16.07 -10.64
C TYR A 92 20.80 17.35 -10.56
N TYR A 93 19.46 17.21 -10.57
CA TYR A 93 18.57 18.38 -10.53
C TYR A 93 18.63 19.13 -9.20
N ILE A 94 18.79 18.44 -8.07
CA ILE A 94 18.99 19.08 -6.77
C ILE A 94 20.24 19.96 -6.80
N ILE A 95 21.38 19.44 -7.28
CA ILE A 95 22.61 20.22 -7.35
C ILE A 95 22.43 21.42 -8.28
N ILE A 96 21.84 21.23 -9.47
CA ILE A 96 21.53 22.34 -10.39
C ILE A 96 20.68 23.41 -9.70
N LEU A 97 19.68 23.01 -8.93
CA LEU A 97 18.76 23.91 -8.25
C LEU A 97 19.46 24.72 -7.14
N ILE A 98 20.36 24.09 -6.38
CA ILE A 98 21.19 24.79 -5.37
C ILE A 98 22.02 25.91 -6.02
N PHE A 99 22.68 25.60 -7.14
CA PHE A 99 23.48 26.61 -7.84
C PHE A 99 22.62 27.63 -8.59
N ALA A 100 21.41 27.26 -9.01
CA ALA A 100 20.42 28.20 -9.55
C ALA A 100 19.96 29.20 -8.49
N ILE A 101 19.71 28.75 -7.25
CA ILE A 101 19.37 29.62 -6.10
C ILE A 101 20.50 30.64 -5.89
N ALA A 102 21.74 30.16 -5.75
CA ALA A 102 22.89 31.03 -5.58
C ALA A 102 23.05 32.04 -6.74
N ALA A 103 22.81 31.62 -7.98
CA ALA A 103 22.83 32.50 -9.13
C ALA A 103 21.70 33.55 -9.08
N THR A 104 20.48 33.16 -8.70
CA THR A 104 19.34 34.09 -8.55
C THR A 104 19.51 35.06 -7.39
N ASP A 105 20.19 34.65 -6.32
CA ASP A 105 20.55 35.51 -5.19
C ASP A 105 21.52 36.61 -5.63
N ILE A 106 22.55 36.24 -6.42
CA ILE A 106 23.49 37.20 -7.00
C ILE A 106 22.77 38.18 -7.95
N LEU A 107 21.77 37.70 -8.69
CA LEU A 107 20.94 38.54 -9.55
C LEU A 107 19.97 39.45 -8.78
N GLY A 108 19.86 39.30 -7.45
CA GLY A 108 18.94 40.07 -6.62
C GLY A 108 17.47 39.69 -6.82
N MET A 109 17.18 38.40 -7.09
CA MET A 109 15.83 37.86 -7.33
C MET A 109 15.35 36.98 -6.16
N PRO A 110 15.07 37.55 -4.97
CA PRO A 110 14.76 36.76 -3.78
C PRO A 110 13.48 35.92 -3.94
N ALA A 111 12.44 36.44 -4.59
CA ALA A 111 11.22 35.69 -4.84
C ALA A 111 11.47 34.41 -5.68
N VAL A 112 12.40 34.45 -6.62
CA VAL A 112 12.77 33.27 -7.42
C VAL A 112 13.57 32.29 -6.57
N SER A 113 14.55 32.78 -5.80
CA SER A 113 15.37 31.97 -4.90
C SER A 113 14.53 31.21 -3.86
N GLU A 114 13.49 31.84 -3.33
CA GLU A 114 12.58 31.28 -2.32
C GLU A 114 11.73 30.16 -2.92
N LEU A 115 11.12 30.39 -4.08
CA LEU A 115 10.37 29.35 -4.80
C LEU A 115 11.23 28.14 -5.16
N MET A 116 12.48 28.36 -5.58
CA MET A 116 13.41 27.27 -5.87
C MET A 116 13.82 26.53 -4.57
N SER A 117 13.98 27.25 -3.46
CA SER A 117 14.29 26.68 -2.14
C SER A 117 13.16 25.80 -1.63
N ASP A 118 11.91 26.21 -1.82
CA ASP A 118 10.73 25.40 -1.47
C ASP A 118 10.68 24.09 -2.26
N ILE A 119 11.05 24.11 -3.54
CA ILE A 119 11.17 22.89 -4.36
C ILE A 119 12.24 21.96 -3.79
N ILE A 120 13.40 22.47 -3.36
CA ILE A 120 14.43 21.67 -2.69
C ILE A 120 13.89 21.07 -1.38
N ASN A 121 13.19 21.86 -0.58
CA ASN A 121 12.63 21.41 0.69
C ASN A 121 11.54 20.35 0.52
N TYR A 122 10.91 20.28 -0.66
CA TYR A 122 9.94 19.26 -1.03
C TYR A 122 10.57 17.97 -1.59
N MET A 123 11.81 18.04 -2.10
CA MET A 123 12.50 16.87 -2.68
C MET A 123 12.70 15.70 -1.70
N PRO A 124 13.10 15.90 -0.42
CA PRO A 124 13.20 14.83 0.55
C PRO A 124 11.88 14.06 0.74
N SER A 125 10.74 14.76 0.83
CA SER A 125 9.42 14.13 0.94
C SER A 125 9.07 13.28 -0.28
N LEU A 126 9.39 13.77 -1.48
CA LEU A 126 9.19 13.01 -2.72
C LEU A 126 10.07 11.76 -2.77
N LEU A 127 11.32 11.85 -2.30
CA LEU A 127 12.21 10.69 -2.20
C LEU A 127 11.67 9.65 -1.22
N THR A 128 11.21 10.07 -0.03
CA THR A 128 10.61 9.16 0.94
C THR A 128 9.34 8.50 0.40
N ALA A 129 8.49 9.24 -0.31
CA ALA A 129 7.32 8.70 -0.98
C ALA A 129 7.68 7.63 -2.02
N GLY A 130 8.69 7.90 -2.86
CA GLY A 130 9.18 6.95 -3.84
C GLY A 130 9.74 5.67 -3.20
N ILE A 131 10.48 5.79 -2.10
CA ILE A 131 11.01 4.64 -1.34
C ILE A 131 9.88 3.81 -0.74
N VAL A 132 8.90 4.46 -0.09
CA VAL A 132 7.73 3.78 0.50
C VAL A 132 6.93 3.05 -0.58
N LEU A 133 6.71 3.68 -1.72
CA LEU A 133 6.02 3.05 -2.85
C LEU A 133 6.80 1.85 -3.37
N PHE A 134 8.11 2.00 -3.60
CA PHE A 134 8.97 0.94 -4.11
C PHE A 134 9.01 -0.28 -3.18
N ILE A 135 9.31 -0.06 -1.90
CA ILE A 135 9.39 -1.14 -0.91
C ILE A 135 8.01 -1.73 -0.62
N GLY A 136 6.98 -0.88 -0.51
CA GLY A 136 5.63 -1.31 -0.21
C GLY A 136 5.01 -2.17 -1.30
N VAL A 137 5.28 -1.88 -2.58
CA VAL A 137 4.81 -2.71 -3.70
C VAL A 137 5.49 -4.09 -3.70
N LEU A 138 6.80 -4.14 -3.46
CA LEU A 138 7.52 -5.41 -3.31
C LEU A 138 6.98 -6.22 -2.13
N PHE A 139 6.68 -5.56 -1.01
CA PHE A 139 6.09 -6.19 0.16
C PHE A 139 4.68 -6.72 -0.14
N ALA A 140 3.84 -5.94 -0.81
CA ALA A 140 2.49 -6.37 -1.20
C ALA A 140 2.53 -7.61 -2.11
N ASP A 141 3.44 -7.65 -3.07
CA ASP A 141 3.62 -8.82 -3.94
C ASP A 141 4.14 -10.04 -3.18
N PHE A 142 5.08 -9.85 -2.24
CA PHE A 142 5.52 -10.92 -1.35
C PHE A 142 4.35 -11.52 -0.57
N ILE A 143 3.50 -10.69 0.04
CA ILE A 143 2.31 -11.14 0.77
C ILE A 143 1.31 -11.85 -0.17
N LYS A 144 1.09 -11.33 -1.37
CA LYS A 144 0.27 -11.99 -2.40
C LYS A 144 0.73 -13.42 -2.65
N ASN A 145 2.02 -13.62 -2.83
CA ASN A 145 2.60 -14.95 -3.12
C ASN A 145 2.48 -15.90 -1.92
N VAL A 146 2.66 -15.40 -0.70
CA VAL A 146 2.44 -16.17 0.54
C VAL A 146 0.97 -16.62 0.65
N VAL A 147 0.03 -15.71 0.42
CA VAL A 147 -1.41 -16.00 0.45
C VAL A 147 -1.78 -17.00 -0.65
N LEU A 148 -1.30 -16.80 -1.87
CA LEU A 148 -1.56 -17.67 -3.02
C LEU A 148 -1.10 -19.11 -2.75
N THR A 149 0.12 -19.26 -2.23
CA THR A 149 0.73 -20.56 -1.96
C THR A 149 0.00 -21.28 -0.84
N THR A 150 -0.31 -20.57 0.25
CA THR A 150 -1.08 -21.12 1.38
C THR A 150 -2.47 -21.58 0.94
N CYS A 151 -3.22 -20.76 0.21
CA CYS A 151 -4.56 -21.11 -0.25
C CYS A 151 -4.55 -22.31 -1.22
N ARG A 152 -3.55 -22.40 -2.12
CA ARG A 152 -3.39 -23.56 -3.02
C ARG A 152 -3.06 -24.83 -2.24
N SER A 153 -2.18 -24.74 -1.24
CA SER A 153 -1.83 -25.87 -0.37
C SER A 153 -3.02 -26.41 0.43
N LEU A 154 -4.00 -25.56 0.72
CA LEU A 154 -5.25 -25.93 1.40
C LEU A 154 -6.35 -26.40 0.44
N GLY A 155 -6.08 -26.49 -0.86
CA GLY A 155 -7.05 -26.91 -1.87
C GLY A 155 -8.16 -25.88 -2.12
N ILE A 156 -7.97 -24.60 -1.77
CA ILE A 156 -8.98 -23.55 -1.96
C ILE A 156 -9.06 -23.18 -3.46
N PRO A 157 -10.18 -23.44 -4.15
CA PRO A 157 -10.29 -23.20 -5.60
C PRO A 157 -10.07 -21.73 -5.99
N SER A 158 -10.45 -20.81 -5.10
CA SER A 158 -10.40 -19.36 -5.32
C SER A 158 -9.09 -18.69 -4.87
N ALA A 159 -8.00 -19.45 -4.68
CA ALA A 159 -6.71 -18.95 -4.17
C ALA A 159 -6.19 -17.69 -4.90
N SER A 160 -6.29 -17.66 -6.24
CA SER A 160 -5.83 -16.53 -7.06
C SER A 160 -6.62 -15.25 -6.80
N VAL A 161 -7.94 -15.37 -6.64
CA VAL A 161 -8.84 -14.23 -6.39
C VAL A 161 -8.53 -13.61 -5.02
N ILE A 162 -8.37 -14.46 -4.00
CA ILE A 162 -8.04 -14.03 -2.63
C ILE A 162 -6.67 -13.33 -2.61
N ALA A 163 -5.66 -13.93 -3.23
CA ALA A 163 -4.32 -13.36 -3.29
C ALA A 163 -4.30 -12.00 -4.02
N ASN A 164 -5.00 -11.88 -5.14
CA ASN A 164 -5.12 -10.62 -5.87
C ASN A 164 -5.87 -9.55 -5.07
N PHE A 165 -6.95 -9.91 -4.37
CA PHE A 165 -7.65 -8.98 -3.49
C PHE A 165 -6.72 -8.42 -2.41
N VAL A 166 -5.95 -9.30 -1.75
CA VAL A 166 -4.95 -8.89 -0.75
C VAL A 166 -3.88 -7.96 -1.36
N PHE A 167 -3.39 -8.29 -2.55
CA PHE A 167 -2.42 -7.45 -3.25
C PHE A 167 -2.97 -6.04 -3.49
N TYR A 168 -4.15 -5.91 -4.09
CA TYR A 168 -4.72 -4.60 -4.41
C TYR A 168 -5.06 -3.80 -3.15
N PHE A 169 -5.54 -4.46 -2.10
CA PHE A 169 -5.77 -3.83 -0.81
C PHE A 169 -4.48 -3.23 -0.23
N LEU A 170 -3.40 -4.01 -0.19
CA LEU A 170 -2.10 -3.54 0.29
C LEU A 170 -1.50 -2.47 -0.64
N PHE A 171 -1.65 -2.63 -1.95
CA PHE A 171 -1.19 -1.67 -2.94
C PHE A 171 -1.83 -0.29 -2.73
N ILE A 172 -3.16 -0.24 -2.55
CA ILE A 172 -3.87 1.02 -2.26
C ILE A 172 -3.34 1.63 -0.95
N ALA A 173 -3.16 0.83 0.10
CA ALA A 173 -2.60 1.33 1.37
C ALA A 173 -1.18 1.90 1.21
N VAL A 174 -0.33 1.25 0.41
CA VAL A 174 1.02 1.72 0.08
C VAL A 174 0.99 3.02 -0.71
N VAL A 175 0.11 3.12 -1.73
CA VAL A 175 -0.06 4.36 -2.51
C VAL A 175 -0.53 5.51 -1.60
N MET A 176 -1.50 5.26 -0.73
CA MET A 176 -1.98 6.24 0.25
C MET A 176 -0.88 6.69 1.21
N SER A 177 -0.07 5.76 1.69
CA SER A 177 1.10 6.06 2.53
C SER A 177 2.12 6.92 1.77
N ALA A 178 2.46 6.53 0.53
CA ALA A 178 3.39 7.27 -0.32
C ALA A 178 2.90 8.69 -0.62
N LEU A 179 1.61 8.87 -0.91
CA LEU A 179 1.01 10.20 -1.12
C LEU A 179 1.11 11.08 0.14
N GLY A 180 0.86 10.51 1.32
CA GLY A 180 1.05 11.22 2.59
C GLY A 180 2.51 11.64 2.81
N GLN A 181 3.47 10.78 2.49
CA GLN A 181 4.90 11.13 2.53
C GLN A 181 5.28 12.21 1.52
N ALA A 182 4.59 12.27 0.38
CA ALA A 182 4.73 13.34 -0.61
C ALA A 182 4.01 14.65 -0.20
N ARG A 183 3.62 14.81 1.07
CA ARG A 183 2.87 15.96 1.61
C ARG A 183 1.58 16.27 0.83
N VAL A 184 1.01 15.28 0.14
CA VAL A 184 -0.32 15.39 -0.45
C VAL A 184 -1.32 15.22 0.68
N ASN A 185 -2.32 16.11 0.78
CA ASN A 185 -3.39 15.92 1.74
C ASN A 185 -4.23 14.70 1.32
N THR A 186 -4.09 13.61 2.06
CA THR A 186 -4.77 12.34 1.81
C THR A 186 -5.96 12.08 2.73
N ASP A 187 -6.32 13.02 3.60
CA ASP A 187 -7.28 12.75 4.68
C ASP A 187 -8.66 12.42 4.13
N PHE A 188 -9.15 13.22 3.18
CA PHE A 188 -10.39 12.95 2.47
C PHE A 188 -10.38 11.57 1.79
N LEU A 189 -9.28 11.20 1.11
CA LEU A 189 -9.16 9.90 0.45
C LEU A 189 -9.14 8.75 1.47
N ARG A 190 -8.42 8.91 2.59
CA ARG A 190 -8.29 7.91 3.64
C ARG A 190 -9.63 7.65 4.33
N GLU A 191 -10.37 8.71 4.64
CA GLU A 191 -11.70 8.62 5.26
C GLU A 191 -12.68 7.88 4.34
N ASN A 192 -12.79 8.27 3.07
CA ASN A 192 -13.67 7.61 2.11
C ASN A 192 -13.29 6.15 1.87
N LEU A 193 -11.99 5.84 1.73
CA LEU A 193 -11.53 4.46 1.59
C LEU A 193 -11.86 3.62 2.82
N THR A 194 -11.70 4.18 4.02
CA THR A 194 -12.05 3.50 5.27
C THR A 194 -13.54 3.16 5.30
N ILE A 195 -14.41 4.08 4.89
CA ILE A 195 -15.86 3.85 4.82
C ILE A 195 -16.19 2.75 3.80
N ILE A 196 -15.60 2.78 2.61
CA ILE A 196 -15.83 1.77 1.56
C ILE A 196 -15.38 0.38 2.04
N ILE A 197 -14.17 0.29 2.62
CA ILE A 197 -13.63 -0.96 3.14
C ILE A 197 -14.48 -1.45 4.31
N ALA A 198 -14.82 -0.59 5.27
CA ALA A 198 -15.65 -0.95 6.41
C ALA A 198 -17.03 -1.44 5.96
N GLY A 199 -17.67 -0.76 5.02
CA GLY A 199 -18.94 -1.17 4.43
C GLY A 199 -18.84 -2.52 3.73
N GLY A 200 -17.81 -2.73 2.92
CA GLY A 200 -17.56 -4.01 2.24
C GLY A 200 -17.27 -5.17 3.20
N VAL A 201 -16.43 -4.93 4.22
CA VAL A 201 -16.12 -5.92 5.27
C VAL A 201 -17.37 -6.26 6.07
N LEU A 202 -18.19 -5.27 6.44
CA LEU A 202 -19.47 -5.52 7.12
C LEU A 202 -20.43 -6.33 6.26
N ALA A 203 -20.62 -5.95 4.99
CA ALA A 203 -21.47 -6.68 4.07
C ALA A 203 -21.00 -8.13 3.89
N PHE A 204 -19.69 -8.35 3.76
CA PHE A 204 -19.11 -9.68 3.68
C PHE A 204 -19.28 -10.47 4.99
N ALA A 205 -19.03 -9.84 6.14
CA ALA A 205 -19.17 -10.46 7.44
C ALA A 205 -20.61 -10.93 7.69
N PHE A 206 -21.62 -10.11 7.39
CA PHE A 206 -23.02 -10.51 7.50
C PHE A 206 -23.39 -11.57 6.46
N GLY A 207 -23.06 -11.37 5.19
CA GLY A 207 -23.40 -12.31 4.12
C GLY A 207 -22.80 -13.69 4.34
N TYR A 208 -21.48 -13.74 4.62
CA TYR A 208 -20.78 -15.00 4.90
C TYR A 208 -21.20 -15.58 6.26
N GLY A 209 -21.39 -14.75 7.28
CA GLY A 209 -21.85 -15.18 8.61
C GLY A 209 -23.20 -15.90 8.55
N PHE A 210 -24.16 -15.37 7.77
CA PHE A 210 -25.42 -16.05 7.54
C PHE A 210 -25.27 -17.30 6.67
N ALA A 211 -24.49 -17.24 5.59
CA ALA A 211 -24.30 -18.37 4.67
C ALA A 211 -23.56 -19.56 5.31
N SER A 212 -22.65 -19.31 6.25
CA SER A 212 -21.83 -20.34 6.91
C SER A 212 -22.44 -20.89 8.21
N ARG A 213 -23.60 -20.37 8.64
CA ARG A 213 -24.22 -20.70 9.92
C ARG A 213 -24.37 -22.21 10.15
N ASP A 214 -24.92 -22.92 9.17
CA ASP A 214 -25.20 -24.36 9.30
C ASP A 214 -23.92 -25.20 9.29
N MET A 215 -22.95 -24.82 8.46
CA MET A 215 -21.64 -25.48 8.42
C MET A 215 -20.92 -25.31 9.76
N MET A 216 -20.93 -24.10 10.31
CA MET A 216 -20.30 -23.81 11.60
C MET A 216 -20.99 -24.53 12.76
N ALA A 217 -22.33 -24.64 12.73
CA ALA A 217 -23.10 -25.37 13.73
C ALA A 217 -22.72 -26.87 13.75
N ASN A 218 -22.58 -27.50 12.59
CA ASN A 218 -22.13 -28.89 12.49
C ASN A 218 -20.67 -29.06 12.96
N PHE A 219 -19.79 -28.14 12.58
CA PHE A 219 -18.38 -28.18 12.99
C PHE A 219 -18.22 -28.06 14.51
N ILE A 220 -18.94 -27.13 15.15
CA ILE A 220 -18.94 -26.98 16.61
C ILE A 220 -19.54 -28.23 17.27
N ALA A 221 -20.65 -28.74 16.75
CA ALA A 221 -21.27 -29.95 17.27
C ALA A 221 -20.30 -31.15 17.23
N SER A 222 -19.46 -31.26 16.20
CA SER A 222 -18.46 -32.34 16.10
C SER A 222 -17.52 -32.44 17.32
N PHE A 223 -17.14 -31.32 17.93
CA PHE A 223 -16.28 -31.32 19.12
C PHE A 223 -17.02 -31.81 20.37
N TYR A 224 -18.32 -31.53 20.49
CA TYR A 224 -19.12 -31.92 21.65
C TYR A 224 -19.70 -33.34 21.54
N SER A 225 -20.03 -33.77 20.32
CA SER A 225 -20.67 -35.06 20.07
C SER A 225 -19.71 -36.24 20.15
N ARG A 226 -18.43 -36.08 19.79
CA ARG A 226 -17.42 -37.18 19.79
C ARG A 226 -17.22 -37.84 21.16
N ASN A 227 -17.48 -37.14 22.24
CA ASN A 227 -17.38 -37.70 23.59
C ASN A 227 -18.67 -38.36 24.08
N LYS A 228 -19.80 -38.14 23.39
CA LYS A 228 -21.13 -38.61 23.80
C LYS A 228 -21.63 -39.79 22.98
N VAL A 229 -21.34 -39.79 21.68
CA VAL A 229 -21.75 -40.83 20.73
C VAL A 229 -20.51 -41.31 20.00
N LYS A 230 -20.30 -42.63 19.99
CA LYS A 230 -19.15 -43.31 19.38
C LYS A 230 -19.59 -44.21 18.24
N ILE A 231 -18.63 -44.59 17.40
CA ILE A 231 -18.84 -45.61 16.38
C ILE A 231 -19.08 -46.95 17.09
N GLY A 232 -20.15 -47.65 16.71
CA GLY A 232 -20.64 -48.87 17.33
C GLY A 232 -21.85 -48.65 18.25
N ASP A 233 -22.12 -47.42 18.71
CA ASP A 233 -23.28 -47.16 19.57
C ASP A 233 -24.59 -47.40 18.79
N LEU A 234 -25.55 -48.11 19.40
CA LEU A 234 -26.92 -48.17 18.91
C LEU A 234 -27.64 -46.90 19.40
N ILE A 235 -28.04 -46.03 18.46
CA ILE A 235 -28.65 -44.76 18.80
C ILE A 235 -30.04 -44.62 18.17
N ARG A 236 -30.92 -43.91 18.87
CA ARG A 236 -32.18 -43.40 18.33
C ARG A 236 -32.19 -41.87 18.37
N ILE A 237 -32.43 -41.27 17.20
CA ILE A 237 -32.62 -39.83 17.05
C ILE A 237 -33.81 -39.57 16.12
N GLU A 238 -34.83 -38.89 16.65
CA GLU A 238 -36.11 -38.69 15.97
C GLU A 238 -36.70 -40.04 15.49
N GLU A 239 -36.91 -40.24 14.19
CA GLU A 239 -37.47 -41.47 13.61
C GLU A 239 -36.38 -42.46 13.13
N VAL A 240 -35.11 -42.15 13.38
CA VAL A 240 -33.98 -42.96 12.91
C VAL A 240 -33.38 -43.72 14.09
N GLU A 241 -33.40 -45.04 13.99
CA GLU A 241 -32.78 -45.96 14.94
C GLU A 241 -31.80 -46.87 14.21
N GLY A 242 -30.61 -47.06 14.79
CA GLY A 242 -29.62 -47.95 14.23
C GLY A 242 -28.22 -47.75 14.81
N GLU A 243 -27.28 -48.50 14.27
CA GLU A 243 -25.88 -48.49 14.73
C GLU A 243 -25.09 -47.37 14.04
N VAL A 244 -24.27 -46.65 14.81
CA VAL A 244 -23.35 -45.64 14.28
C VAL A 244 -22.17 -46.32 13.57
N ILE A 245 -22.09 -46.20 12.26
CA ILE A 245 -21.05 -46.84 11.45
C ILE A 245 -19.92 -45.90 11.03
N ALA A 246 -20.17 -44.59 11.00
CA ALA A 246 -19.16 -43.59 10.65
C ALA A 246 -19.51 -42.23 11.25
N MET A 247 -18.49 -41.44 11.56
CA MET A 247 -18.63 -40.07 12.06
C MET A 247 -17.49 -39.21 11.54
N ASP A 248 -17.80 -38.05 10.96
CA ASP A 248 -16.82 -37.08 10.49
C ASP A 248 -17.00 -35.72 11.20
N SER A 249 -16.55 -34.62 10.61
CA SER A 249 -16.67 -33.28 11.20
C SER A 249 -18.00 -32.57 10.89
N SER A 250 -18.84 -33.12 10.01
CA SER A 250 -20.12 -32.51 9.60
C SER A 250 -21.33 -33.41 9.85
N SER A 251 -21.16 -34.73 9.88
CA SER A 251 -22.25 -35.70 9.97
C SER A 251 -21.88 -36.97 10.74
N VAL A 252 -22.92 -37.69 11.16
CA VAL A 252 -22.85 -39.08 11.63
C VAL A 252 -23.68 -39.95 10.67
N THR A 253 -23.18 -41.15 10.36
CA THR A 253 -23.89 -42.12 9.53
C THR A 253 -24.38 -43.27 10.39
N VAL A 254 -25.68 -43.51 10.35
CA VAL A 254 -26.37 -44.55 11.11
C VAL A 254 -26.93 -45.60 10.16
N ARG A 255 -26.81 -46.89 10.49
CA ARG A 255 -27.37 -48.00 9.71
C ARG A 255 -28.55 -48.61 10.45
N GLY A 256 -29.73 -48.58 9.82
CA GLY A 256 -30.97 -49.11 10.39
C GLY A 256 -31.99 -49.46 9.30
N GLU A 257 -32.88 -50.42 9.55
CA GLU A 257 -33.92 -50.85 8.60
C GLU A 257 -33.43 -51.16 7.18
N GLY A 258 -32.20 -51.68 7.03
CA GLY A 258 -31.61 -52.01 5.73
C GLY A 258 -31.14 -50.82 4.89
N LYS A 259 -31.12 -49.60 5.43
CA LYS A 259 -30.61 -48.37 4.78
C LYS A 259 -29.54 -47.67 5.64
N GLN A 260 -28.78 -46.79 5.02
CA GLN A 260 -27.84 -45.89 5.70
C GLN A 260 -28.41 -44.48 5.70
N VAL A 261 -28.41 -43.82 6.85
CA VAL A 261 -28.94 -42.46 7.03
C VAL A 261 -27.82 -41.54 7.49
N ILE A 262 -27.61 -40.44 6.77
CA ILE A 262 -26.61 -39.41 7.09
C ILE A 262 -27.31 -38.30 7.87
N ILE A 263 -26.87 -38.07 9.10
CA ILE A 263 -27.48 -37.13 10.03
C ILE A 263 -26.48 -36.00 10.32
N PRO A 264 -26.83 -34.73 10.07
CA PRO A 264 -25.98 -33.60 10.41
C PRO A 264 -25.67 -33.57 11.91
N LEU A 265 -24.41 -33.33 12.28
CA LEU A 265 -23.97 -33.35 13.68
C LEU A 265 -24.70 -32.34 14.57
N SER A 266 -25.08 -31.19 14.01
CA SER A 266 -25.90 -30.19 14.71
C SER A 266 -27.21 -30.75 15.25
N LYS A 267 -27.79 -31.79 14.63
CA LYS A 267 -28.99 -32.48 15.14
C LYS A 267 -28.69 -33.28 16.42
N LEU A 268 -27.54 -33.93 16.53
CA LEU A 268 -27.13 -34.68 17.74
C LEU A 268 -26.99 -33.77 18.97
N THR A 269 -26.72 -32.48 18.77
CA THR A 269 -26.61 -31.51 19.87
C THR A 269 -27.90 -30.72 20.14
N SER A 270 -28.82 -30.67 19.17
CA SER A 270 -30.06 -29.86 19.26
C SER A 270 -31.32 -30.68 19.51
N LYS A 271 -31.23 -32.01 19.40
CA LYS A 271 -32.31 -32.97 19.65
C LYS A 271 -31.91 -33.95 20.75
N ASN A 272 -32.91 -34.61 21.34
CA ASN A 272 -32.68 -35.72 22.24
C ASN A 272 -32.11 -36.90 21.44
N VAL A 273 -31.05 -37.49 21.97
CA VAL A 273 -30.41 -38.70 21.43
C VAL A 273 -30.47 -39.75 22.52
N GLU A 274 -31.11 -40.87 22.22
CA GLU A 274 -31.13 -42.05 23.09
C GLU A 274 -29.99 -42.96 22.67
N ILE A 275 -29.17 -43.40 23.63
CA ILE A 275 -28.21 -44.49 23.44
C ILE A 275 -28.90 -45.73 24.00
N LEU A 276 -29.09 -46.73 23.16
CA LEU A 276 -29.78 -47.97 23.51
C LEU A 276 -28.73 -48.98 23.96
N ASP A 277 -29.02 -49.69 25.04
CA ASP A 277 -28.17 -50.78 25.52
C ASP A 277 -28.30 -51.99 24.57
N ASP A 278 -27.21 -52.72 24.38
CA ASP A 278 -27.21 -53.95 23.60
C ASP A 278 -28.05 -55.00 24.34
N PRO A 279 -29.10 -55.57 23.74
CA PRO A 279 -29.91 -56.61 24.38
C PRO A 279 -29.12 -57.86 24.78
N GLU A 280 -27.88 -58.04 24.33
CA GLU A 280 -27.00 -59.14 24.78
C GLU A 280 -26.28 -58.86 26.13
N ASP A 281 -26.17 -57.61 26.58
CA ASP A 281 -25.44 -57.22 27.81
C ASP A 281 -26.27 -57.39 29.11
N GLU A 282 -27.56 -57.72 29.04
CA GLU A 282 -28.43 -57.96 30.21
C GLU A 282 -28.43 -59.42 30.72
N THR A 283 -27.54 -60.29 30.21
CA THR A 283 -27.56 -61.75 30.50
C THR A 283 -26.44 -62.31 31.40
N ASP A 284 -25.89 -61.50 32.31
CA ASP A 284 -25.00 -61.98 33.40
C ASP A 284 -25.65 -61.91 34.80
#